data_AF-A0AAW6FPU0-F1
#
_entry.id   AF-A0AAW6FPU0-F1
#
_cell.length_a   1.000
_cell.length_b   1.000
_cell.length_c   1.000
_cell.angle_alpha   90.00
_cell.angle_beta   90.00
_cell.angle_gamma   90.00
#
_symmetry.space_group_name_H-M   'P 1'
#
loop_
_entity.id
_entity.type
_entity.pdbx_description
1 polymer ?
#
loop_
_entity_poly.entity_id
_entity_poly.type
_entity_poly.pdbx_seq_one_letter_code
_entity_poly.pdbx_strand_id
1 'polypeptide(L)'
;MKEEPVELDAFKNMKIHYSGWNHSGKAEVENKIQYTGNDETIIDFIDSISYKIQPNKNLSNGDSITVKVVYTKDLYKLANVEFKSEQKKFKVHGLEENEREVITNTETVETEEGNEEKKTTQSYVYDGVEIPVSWNLTEEEKQQYIAYMKGIQNDTQMDESGVQENWMQGESEQVTKRKDADFFVKDYLDNAVSCYEDAFAYGNTSSQKFKIEPIIEKEQMIGYRCIFKEE
;
A
#
# COMPACT_ATOMS: atom_id res chain seq x y z
N MET A 1 -32.37 2.22 -42.81
CA MET A 1 -30.94 1.86 -42.89
C MET A 1 -30.47 1.69 -41.45
N LYS A 2 -29.67 0.66 -41.13
CA LYS A 2 -29.02 0.62 -39.81
C LYS A 2 -27.89 1.64 -39.86
N GLU A 3 -27.78 2.48 -38.84
CA GLU A 3 -26.65 3.41 -38.71
C GLU A 3 -25.36 2.60 -38.57
N GLU A 4 -24.29 3.06 -39.20
CA GLU A 4 -22.97 2.44 -39.09
C GLU A 4 -22.45 2.59 -37.65
N PRO A 5 -21.75 1.57 -37.11
CA PRO A 5 -21.27 1.62 -35.75
C PRO A 5 -20.17 2.68 -35.58
N VAL A 6 -20.11 3.28 -34.39
CA VAL A 6 -19.06 4.23 -34.02
C VAL A 6 -17.81 3.46 -33.59
N GLU A 7 -16.70 3.65 -34.30
CA GLU A 7 -15.42 3.07 -33.91
C GLU A 7 -14.81 3.78 -32.69
N LEU A 8 -14.47 3.02 -31.66
CA LEU A 8 -13.77 3.50 -30.47
C LEU A 8 -12.42 2.81 -30.29
N ASP A 9 -11.41 3.57 -29.85
CA ASP A 9 -10.13 3.04 -29.39
C ASP A 9 -10.06 3.12 -27.87
N ALA A 10 -10.36 1.99 -27.21
CA ALA A 10 -10.38 1.85 -25.76
C ALA A 10 -8.99 2.00 -25.11
N PHE A 11 -7.90 2.09 -25.87
CA PHE A 11 -6.54 2.10 -25.34
C PHE A 11 -5.72 3.32 -25.77
N LYS A 12 -6.31 4.25 -26.52
CA LYS A 12 -5.61 5.40 -27.13
C LYS A 12 -4.90 6.30 -26.12
N ASN A 13 -5.55 6.62 -25.01
CA ASN A 13 -5.03 7.52 -23.97
C ASN A 13 -4.68 6.79 -22.67
N MET A 14 -4.59 5.47 -22.72
CA MET A 14 -4.38 4.66 -21.54
C MET A 14 -2.99 4.90 -20.96
N LYS A 15 -2.94 5.16 -19.64
CA LYS A 15 -1.72 5.21 -18.85
C LYS A 15 -1.72 4.06 -17.87
N ILE A 16 -0.59 3.38 -17.79
CA ILE A 16 -0.36 2.35 -16.79
C ILE A 16 0.63 2.89 -15.78
N HIS A 17 0.26 2.83 -14.50
CA HIS A 17 1.11 3.19 -13.38
C HIS A 17 1.64 1.92 -12.75
N TYR A 18 2.96 1.79 -12.70
CA TYR A 18 3.65 0.71 -12.00
C TYR A 18 4.21 1.26 -10.69
N SER A 19 4.08 0.51 -9.61
CA SER A 19 4.59 0.90 -8.28
C SER A 19 5.10 -0.32 -7.50
N GLY A 20 5.93 -0.04 -6.48
CA GLY A 20 6.56 -1.06 -5.66
C GLY A 20 7.86 -1.61 -6.25
N TRP A 21 8.38 -2.65 -5.62
CA TRP A 21 9.64 -3.25 -5.99
C TRP A 21 9.52 -4.29 -7.10
N ASN A 22 10.60 -4.49 -7.82
CA ASN A 22 10.78 -5.61 -8.71
C ASN A 22 10.50 -6.93 -7.95
N HIS A 23 9.69 -7.81 -8.54
CA HIS A 23 9.14 -9.07 -7.98
C HIS A 23 7.93 -8.93 -7.04
N SER A 24 7.57 -7.72 -6.60
CA SER A 24 6.39 -7.45 -5.77
C SER A 24 5.54 -6.28 -6.31
N GLY A 25 5.84 -5.82 -7.52
CA GLY A 25 5.25 -4.63 -8.10
C GLY A 25 3.77 -4.80 -8.42
N LYS A 26 3.07 -3.67 -8.50
CA LYS A 26 1.64 -3.58 -8.83
C LYS A 26 1.44 -2.72 -10.08
N ALA A 27 0.31 -2.92 -10.75
CA ALA A 27 -0.09 -2.14 -11.90
C ALA A 27 -1.50 -1.59 -11.72
N GLU A 28 -1.67 -0.31 -12.02
CA GLU A 28 -2.93 0.41 -12.04
C GLU A 28 -3.12 1.08 -13.41
N VAL A 29 -4.37 1.31 -13.78
CA VAL A 29 -4.72 1.88 -15.09
C VAL A 29 -5.58 3.12 -14.91
N GLU A 30 -5.18 4.19 -15.59
CA GLU A 30 -5.97 5.39 -15.78
C GLU A 30 -6.26 5.52 -17.28
N ASN A 31 -7.53 5.76 -17.64
CA ASN A 31 -7.86 6.02 -19.04
C ASN A 31 -9.09 6.90 -19.18
N LYS A 32 -9.08 7.71 -20.25
CA LYS A 32 -10.23 8.47 -20.73
C LYS A 32 -10.41 8.21 -22.22
N ILE A 33 -11.44 7.44 -22.57
CA ILE A 33 -11.77 7.14 -23.96
C ILE A 33 -12.21 8.44 -24.64
N GLN A 34 -11.64 8.69 -25.82
CA GLN A 34 -12.01 9.85 -26.62
C GLN A 34 -13.24 9.54 -27.46
N TYR A 35 -14.27 10.37 -27.28
CA TYR A 35 -15.45 10.42 -28.13
C TYR A 35 -15.83 11.90 -28.33
N THR A 36 -16.03 12.30 -29.59
CA THR A 36 -16.31 13.71 -29.97
C THR A 36 -17.76 13.93 -30.41
N GLY A 37 -18.58 12.88 -30.40
CA GLY A 37 -20.01 13.00 -30.66
C GLY A 37 -20.78 13.42 -29.40
N ASN A 38 -22.11 13.46 -29.52
CA ASN A 38 -23.02 13.91 -28.48
C ASN A 38 -24.14 12.89 -28.19
N ASP A 39 -23.98 11.63 -28.62
CA ASP A 39 -24.93 10.57 -28.30
C ASP A 39 -24.78 10.18 -26.82
N GLU A 40 -25.82 10.45 -26.03
CA GLU A 40 -25.87 10.15 -24.59
C GLU A 40 -25.69 8.65 -24.32
N THR A 41 -26.19 7.77 -25.20
CA THR A 41 -26.04 6.31 -25.05
C THR A 41 -24.58 5.89 -25.16
N ILE A 42 -23.83 6.52 -26.08
CA ILE A 42 -22.39 6.25 -26.25
C ILE A 42 -21.60 6.82 -25.07
N ILE A 43 -21.97 8.01 -24.58
CA ILE A 43 -21.34 8.63 -23.42
C ILE A 43 -21.55 7.75 -22.17
N ASP A 44 -22.80 7.36 -21.88
CA ASP A 44 -23.13 6.47 -20.76
C ASP A 44 -22.43 5.12 -20.86
N PHE A 45 -22.35 4.57 -22.08
CA PHE A 45 -21.60 3.34 -22.32
C PHE A 45 -20.11 3.53 -21.99
N ILE A 46 -19.49 4.60 -22.48
CA ILE A 46 -18.08 4.92 -22.21
C ILE A 46 -17.84 5.07 -20.70
N ASP A 47 -18.71 5.78 -19.99
CA ASP A 47 -18.58 6.01 -18.55
C ASP A 47 -18.76 4.72 -17.73
N SER A 48 -19.47 3.72 -18.29
CA SER A 48 -19.64 2.40 -17.67
C SER A 48 -18.44 1.45 -17.85
N ILE A 49 -17.49 1.79 -18.73
CA ILE A 49 -16.34 0.92 -19.04
C ILE A 49 -15.37 0.88 -17.86
N SER A 50 -14.94 -0.32 -17.52
CA SER A 50 -13.84 -0.56 -16.60
C SER A 50 -12.74 -1.37 -17.26
N TYR A 51 -11.60 -1.52 -16.58
CA TYR A 51 -10.45 -2.26 -17.09
C TYR A 51 -9.99 -3.31 -16.09
N LYS A 52 -9.58 -4.46 -16.61
CA LYS A 52 -8.97 -5.54 -15.83
C LYS A 52 -7.54 -5.78 -16.29
N ILE A 53 -6.60 -5.76 -15.35
CA ILE A 53 -5.18 -6.01 -15.59
C ILE A 53 -4.83 -7.43 -15.12
N GLN A 54 -4.08 -8.20 -15.92
CA GLN A 54 -3.64 -9.55 -15.57
C GLN A 54 -2.22 -9.85 -16.09
N PRO A 55 -1.27 -10.24 -15.22
CA PRO A 55 -1.29 -10.09 -13.75
C PRO A 55 -1.28 -8.61 -13.35
N ASN A 56 -1.73 -8.28 -12.13
CA ASN A 56 -1.75 -6.91 -11.61
C ASN A 56 -0.92 -6.71 -10.33
N LYS A 57 -0.28 -7.77 -9.83
CA LYS A 57 0.57 -7.79 -8.62
C LYS A 57 1.69 -8.80 -8.80
N ASN A 58 2.68 -8.77 -7.91
CA ASN A 58 3.89 -9.61 -7.98
C ASN A 58 4.61 -9.46 -9.32
N LEU A 59 4.66 -8.23 -9.83
CA LEU A 59 5.23 -7.91 -11.13
C LEU A 59 6.74 -7.68 -11.03
N SER A 60 7.45 -8.03 -12.10
CA SER A 60 8.86 -7.74 -12.30
C SER A 60 9.09 -6.84 -13.51
N ASN A 61 10.21 -6.10 -13.51
CA ASN A 61 10.67 -5.36 -14.67
C ASN A 61 10.85 -6.32 -15.86
N GLY A 62 10.21 -6.02 -16.99
CA GLY A 62 10.22 -6.85 -18.19
C GLY A 62 9.03 -7.80 -18.34
N ASP A 63 8.21 -7.98 -17.30
CA ASP A 63 6.98 -8.77 -17.39
C ASP A 63 6.00 -8.19 -18.41
N SER A 64 5.12 -9.04 -18.92
CA SER A 64 4.01 -8.61 -19.78
C SER A 64 2.68 -8.74 -19.06
N ILE A 65 1.99 -7.62 -18.92
CA ILE A 65 0.61 -7.57 -18.42
C ILE A 65 -0.37 -7.44 -19.60
N THR A 66 -1.57 -7.98 -19.43
CA THR A 66 -2.68 -7.82 -20.36
C THR A 66 -3.76 -6.97 -19.72
N VAL A 67 -4.14 -5.89 -20.39
CA VAL A 67 -5.28 -5.04 -19.99
C VAL A 67 -6.46 -5.36 -20.90
N LYS A 68 -7.62 -5.65 -20.30
CA LYS A 68 -8.87 -5.97 -20.99
C LYS A 68 -9.91 -4.92 -20.66
N VAL A 69 -10.64 -4.47 -21.68
CA VAL A 69 -11.83 -3.64 -21.49
C VAL A 69 -12.96 -4.52 -20.94
N VAL A 70 -13.70 -4.00 -19.97
CA VAL A 70 -14.82 -4.69 -19.33
C VAL A 70 -16.05 -3.79 -19.42
N TYR A 71 -17.11 -4.33 -19.97
CA TYR A 71 -18.34 -3.58 -20.26
C TYR A 71 -19.57 -4.50 -20.26
N THR A 72 -20.75 -3.89 -20.15
CA THR A 72 -22.03 -4.62 -20.21
C THR A 72 -22.44 -4.85 -21.67
N LYS A 73 -22.69 -6.12 -22.05
CA LYS A 73 -23.04 -6.49 -23.44
C LYS A 73 -24.29 -5.79 -23.97
N ASP A 74 -25.26 -5.51 -23.10
CA ASP A 74 -26.50 -4.84 -23.51
C ASP A 74 -26.25 -3.37 -23.83
N LEU A 75 -25.51 -2.65 -22.97
CA LEU A 75 -25.10 -1.26 -23.24
C LEU A 75 -24.22 -1.17 -24.50
N TYR A 76 -23.30 -2.11 -24.69
CA TYR A 76 -22.47 -2.18 -25.91
C TYR A 76 -23.31 -2.28 -27.19
N LYS A 77 -24.34 -3.13 -27.19
CA LYS A 77 -25.27 -3.28 -28.33
C LYS A 77 -26.13 -2.04 -28.53
N LEU A 78 -26.61 -1.42 -27.44
CA LEU A 78 -27.43 -0.20 -27.51
C LEU A 78 -26.63 0.98 -28.07
N ALA A 79 -25.38 1.14 -27.63
CA ALA A 79 -24.50 2.22 -28.08
C ALA A 79 -24.07 2.08 -29.55
N ASN A 80 -24.28 0.92 -30.18
CA ASN A 80 -23.89 0.65 -31.57
C ASN A 80 -22.42 1.03 -31.84
N VAL A 81 -21.51 0.62 -30.95
CA VAL A 81 -20.07 0.90 -31.04
C VAL A 81 -19.28 -0.33 -31.47
N GLU A 82 -18.09 -0.12 -32.03
CA GLU A 82 -17.13 -1.17 -32.35
C GLU A 82 -15.75 -0.80 -31.80
N PHE A 83 -15.13 -1.70 -31.04
CA PHE A 83 -13.77 -1.48 -30.53
C PHE A 83 -12.71 -1.91 -31.53
N LYS A 84 -11.70 -1.07 -31.75
CA LYS A 84 -10.49 -1.47 -32.53
C LYS A 84 -9.75 -2.65 -31.91
N SER A 85 -9.78 -2.75 -30.59
CA SER A 85 -9.31 -3.88 -29.82
C SER A 85 -9.99 -3.89 -28.46
N GLU A 86 -10.18 -5.08 -27.88
CA GLU A 86 -10.72 -5.26 -26.53
C GLU A 86 -9.64 -5.60 -25.50
N GLN A 87 -8.42 -5.88 -25.96
CA GLN A 87 -7.29 -6.16 -25.07
C GLN A 87 -5.98 -5.65 -25.64
N LYS A 88 -5.06 -5.26 -24.76
CA LYS A 88 -3.72 -4.80 -25.15
C LYS A 88 -2.69 -5.28 -24.13
N LYS A 89 -1.51 -5.66 -24.63
CA LYS A 89 -0.38 -6.06 -23.78
C LYS A 89 0.55 -4.88 -23.56
N PHE A 90 1.05 -4.76 -22.33
CA PHE A 90 2.05 -3.77 -21.94
C PHE A 90 3.23 -4.48 -21.28
N LYS A 91 4.42 -3.87 -21.40
CA LYS A 91 5.61 -4.31 -20.68
C LYS A 91 5.77 -3.50 -19.41
N VAL A 92 6.02 -4.19 -18.30
CA VAL A 92 6.31 -3.60 -17.00
C VAL A 92 7.72 -3.03 -17.01
N HIS A 93 7.87 -1.82 -16.47
CA HIS A 93 9.13 -1.11 -16.35
C HIS A 93 9.05 -0.10 -15.21
N GLY A 94 10.20 0.30 -14.68
CA GLY A 94 10.30 1.35 -13.66
C GLY A 94 9.93 0.90 -12.25
N LEU A 95 9.85 -0.41 -11.98
CA LEU A 95 9.81 -0.91 -10.61
C LEU A 95 11.19 -0.75 -9.97
N GLU A 96 11.23 -0.40 -8.70
CA GLU A 96 12.48 -0.20 -7.96
C GLU A 96 13.19 -1.55 -7.73
N GLU A 97 14.52 -1.57 -7.88
CA GLU A 97 15.28 -2.79 -7.60
C GLU A 97 15.36 -3.03 -6.08
N ASN A 98 15.22 -4.29 -5.69
CA ASN A 98 15.15 -4.71 -4.28
C ASN A 98 16.56 -5.00 -3.74
N GLU A 99 17.50 -4.07 -3.95
CA GLU A 99 18.85 -4.19 -3.41
C GLU A 99 18.81 -3.92 -1.91
N ARG A 100 19.22 -4.91 -1.11
CA ARG A 100 19.20 -4.84 0.34
C ARG A 100 20.56 -5.18 0.92
N GLU A 101 20.96 -4.42 1.91
CA GLU A 101 22.06 -4.79 2.78
C GLU A 101 21.55 -5.76 3.85
N VAL A 102 22.39 -6.71 4.26
CA VAL A 102 22.09 -7.65 5.34
C VAL A 102 22.99 -7.35 6.52
N ILE A 103 22.41 -6.93 7.63
CA ILE A 103 23.11 -6.77 8.90
C ILE A 103 22.95 -8.07 9.69
N THR A 104 24.05 -8.58 10.23
CA THR A 104 24.05 -9.75 11.12
C THR A 104 24.72 -9.38 12.44
N ASN A 105 23.95 -9.46 13.54
CA ASN A 105 24.43 -9.18 14.88
C ASN A 105 24.54 -10.48 15.65
N THR A 106 25.60 -10.64 16.44
CA THR A 106 25.77 -11.79 17.34
C THR A 106 26.09 -11.27 18.73
N GLU A 107 25.22 -11.59 19.67
CA GLU A 107 25.34 -11.22 21.07
C GLU A 107 25.45 -12.49 21.93
N THR A 108 26.22 -12.41 23.01
CA THR A 108 26.21 -13.44 24.05
C THR A 108 25.12 -13.06 25.04
N VAL A 109 24.13 -13.92 25.20
CA VAL A 109 23.02 -13.77 26.14
C VAL A 109 23.13 -14.84 27.21
N GLU A 110 22.86 -14.47 28.46
CA GLU A 110 22.78 -15.42 29.56
C GLU A 110 21.36 -15.99 29.61
N THR A 111 21.23 -17.32 29.63
CA THR A 111 19.94 -17.99 29.71
C THR A 111 19.37 -17.93 31.13
N GLU A 112 18.09 -18.27 31.27
CA GLU A 112 17.46 -18.37 32.60
C GLU A 112 18.15 -19.40 33.52
N GLU A 113 18.93 -20.32 32.95
CA GLU A 113 19.73 -21.32 33.67
C GLU A 113 21.16 -20.83 34.01
N GLY A 114 21.51 -19.60 33.66
CA GLY A 114 22.84 -19.01 33.90
C GLY A 114 23.93 -19.46 32.91
N ASN A 115 23.54 -20.04 31.77
CA ASN A 115 24.48 -20.44 30.72
C ASN A 115 24.63 -19.31 29.69
N GLU A 116 25.84 -19.11 29.16
CA GLU A 116 26.06 -18.19 28.05
C GLU A 116 25.73 -18.85 26.70
N GLU A 117 24.80 -18.26 25.96
CA GLU A 117 24.45 -18.66 24.60
C GLU A 117 24.72 -17.52 23.61
N LYS A 118 25.18 -17.87 22.40
CA LYS A 118 25.31 -16.89 21.31
C LYS A 118 23.99 -16.80 20.56
N LYS A 119 23.34 -15.66 20.63
CA LYS A 119 22.15 -15.34 19.85
C LYS A 119 22.57 -14.52 18.64
N THR A 120 22.22 -15.01 17.45
CA THR A 120 22.43 -14.30 16.19
C THR A 120 21.10 -13.76 15.68
N THR A 121 21.07 -12.49 15.31
CA THR A 121 19.94 -11.82 14.68
C THR A 121 20.36 -11.26 13.32
N GLN A 122 19.40 -11.16 12.41
CA GLN A 122 19.61 -10.59 11.08
C GLN A 122 18.56 -9.54 10.79
N SER A 123 18.96 -8.52 10.03
CA SER A 123 18.08 -7.48 9.52
C SER A 123 18.39 -7.19 8.06
N TYR A 124 17.38 -6.77 7.31
CA TYR A 124 17.51 -6.22 5.96
C TYR A 124 17.42 -4.70 6.02
N VAL A 125 18.33 -4.01 5.35
CA VAL A 125 18.28 -2.55 5.21
C VAL A 125 17.80 -2.21 3.81
N TYR A 126 16.73 -1.42 3.75
CA TYR A 126 16.13 -0.91 2.53
C TYR A 126 16.10 0.62 2.60
N ASP A 127 16.84 1.29 1.72
CA ASP A 127 16.92 2.76 1.70
C ASP A 127 17.14 3.41 3.07
N GLY A 128 18.05 2.83 3.87
CA GLY A 128 18.38 3.30 5.22
C GLY A 128 17.39 2.89 6.32
N VAL A 129 16.35 2.14 6.00
CA VAL A 129 15.38 1.59 6.96
C VAL A 129 15.73 0.14 7.26
N GLU A 130 16.07 -0.16 8.52
CA GLU A 130 16.37 -1.51 8.99
C GLU A 130 15.09 -2.29 9.37
N ILE A 131 14.96 -3.50 8.85
CA ILE A 131 13.84 -4.43 9.10
C ILE A 131 14.40 -5.77 9.59
N PRO A 132 14.16 -6.15 10.86
CA PRO A 132 14.57 -7.45 11.38
C PRO A 132 13.94 -8.63 10.61
N VAL A 133 14.75 -9.64 10.28
CA VAL A 133 14.30 -10.88 9.59
C VAL A 133 13.28 -11.63 10.45
N SER A 134 13.41 -11.56 11.78
CA SER A 134 12.50 -12.20 12.74
C SER A 134 11.06 -11.68 12.65
N TRP A 135 10.82 -10.51 12.06
CA TRP A 135 9.46 -10.00 11.85
C TRP A 135 8.70 -10.80 10.79
N ASN A 136 9.40 -11.55 9.94
CA ASN A 136 8.81 -12.42 8.92
C ASN A 136 7.77 -11.71 8.01
N LEU A 137 8.01 -10.44 7.72
CA LEU A 137 7.14 -9.62 6.89
C LEU A 137 7.14 -10.08 5.42
N THR A 138 5.99 -9.98 4.78
CA THR A 138 5.85 -10.03 3.32
C THR A 138 6.49 -8.80 2.67
N GLU A 139 6.80 -8.87 1.36
CA GLU A 139 7.37 -7.72 0.64
C GLU A 139 6.42 -6.51 0.61
N GLU A 140 5.11 -6.73 0.64
CA GLU A 140 4.12 -5.64 0.70
C GLU A 140 4.15 -4.93 2.06
N GLU A 141 4.22 -5.68 3.16
CA GLU A 141 4.34 -5.11 4.51
C GLU A 141 5.67 -4.38 4.70
N LYS A 142 6.77 -4.90 4.14
CA LYS A 142 8.07 -4.20 4.13
C LYS A 142 7.97 -2.85 3.41
N GLN A 143 7.34 -2.82 2.23
CA GLN A 143 7.16 -1.57 1.48
C GLN A 143 6.32 -0.55 2.24
N GLN A 144 5.24 -0.99 2.90
CA GLN A 144 4.42 -0.13 3.74
C GLN A 144 5.21 0.45 4.91
N TYR A 145 5.98 -0.39 5.61
CA TYR A 145 6.84 0.05 6.72
C TYR A 145 7.90 1.06 6.24
N ILE A 146 8.54 0.82 5.10
CA ILE A 146 9.55 1.73 4.55
C ILE A 146 8.92 3.05 4.11
N ALA A 147 7.78 3.01 3.43
CA ALA A 147 7.06 4.22 3.04
C ALA A 147 6.68 5.06 4.26
N TYR A 148 6.23 4.41 5.34
CA TYR A 148 5.97 5.05 6.62
C TYR A 148 7.23 5.70 7.22
N MET A 149 8.33 4.93 7.34
CA MET A 149 9.60 5.43 7.90
C MET A 149 10.21 6.57 7.07
N LYS A 150 10.09 6.51 5.74
CA LYS A 150 10.49 7.60 4.83
C LYS A 150 9.58 8.82 4.94
N GLY A 151 8.28 8.62 5.15
CA GLY A 151 7.34 9.70 5.46
C GLY A 151 7.79 10.47 6.70
N ILE A 152 8.16 9.76 7.76
CA ILE A 152 8.74 10.35 8.97
C ILE A 152 10.06 11.09 8.66
N GLN A 153 10.98 10.49 7.90
CA GLN A 153 12.27 11.11 7.58
C GLN A 153 12.14 12.37 6.70
N ASN A 154 11.23 12.37 5.73
CA ASN A 154 10.94 13.54 4.90
C ASN A 154 10.29 14.67 5.71
N ASP A 155 9.38 14.34 6.63
CA ASP A 155 8.84 15.30 7.60
C ASP A 155 9.93 15.84 8.55
N THR A 156 11.01 15.10 8.78
CA THR A 156 12.12 15.54 9.64
C THR A 156 13.11 16.49 8.92
N GLN A 157 13.14 16.53 7.58
CA GLN A 157 14.04 17.42 6.81
C GLN A 157 13.45 18.80 6.50
N MET A 158 12.15 19.00 6.68
CA MET A 158 11.52 20.32 6.60
C MET A 158 11.10 20.75 8.01
N ASP A 159 11.85 21.71 8.56
CA ASP A 159 11.51 22.59 9.70
C ASP A 159 12.31 22.39 11.01
N GLU A 160 13.46 23.07 11.12
CA GLU A 160 14.11 23.43 12.39
C GLU A 160 13.30 24.47 13.23
N SER A 161 12.02 24.69 12.95
CA SER A 161 11.19 25.72 13.57
C SER A 161 9.69 25.42 13.65
N GLY A 162 9.27 24.21 14.03
CA GLY A 162 7.85 24.02 14.34
C GLY A 162 7.37 22.59 14.49
N VAL A 163 7.16 22.16 15.75
CA VAL A 163 6.47 20.91 16.08
C VAL A 163 5.10 20.87 15.38
N GLN A 164 4.95 20.03 14.35
CA GLN A 164 3.64 19.66 13.80
C GLN A 164 3.37 18.19 14.10
N GLU A 165 2.38 17.96 14.96
CA GLU A 165 1.97 16.66 15.46
C GLU A 165 1.21 15.87 14.38
N ASN A 166 1.75 14.72 13.96
CA ASN A 166 1.13 13.82 12.98
C ASN A 166 -0.05 13.05 13.57
N TRP A 167 -1.22 13.69 13.58
CA TRP A 167 -2.51 13.09 13.97
C TRP A 167 -3.26 12.52 12.75
N MET A 168 -3.56 11.22 12.75
CA MET A 168 -4.42 10.51 11.80
C MET A 168 -5.90 10.69 12.13
N GLN A 169 -6.81 10.58 11.14
CA GLN A 169 -8.26 10.68 11.35
C GLN A 169 -8.89 9.28 11.35
N GLY A 170 -9.61 8.90 12.42
CA GLY A 170 -10.38 7.66 12.45
C GLY A 170 -11.61 7.70 11.52
N GLU A 171 -12.04 6.53 11.07
CA GLU A 171 -13.06 6.33 10.01
C GLU A 171 -14.48 6.10 10.54
N SER A 172 -14.71 6.14 11.85
CA SER A 172 -16.05 5.92 12.40
C SER A 172 -16.98 7.10 12.12
N GLU A 173 -18.11 6.82 11.47
CA GLU A 173 -19.22 7.78 11.29
C GLU A 173 -19.96 8.07 12.61
N GLN A 174 -19.79 7.22 13.63
CA GLN A 174 -20.37 7.42 14.96
C GLN A 174 -19.37 8.13 15.86
N VAL A 175 -19.81 9.20 16.53
CA VAL A 175 -18.96 9.94 17.48
C VAL A 175 -18.52 9.01 18.62
N THR A 176 -17.22 8.74 18.70
CA THR A 176 -16.58 7.96 19.75
C THR A 176 -15.87 8.86 20.76
N LYS A 177 -15.68 8.35 21.98
CA LYS A 177 -14.85 8.96 23.04
C LYS A 177 -13.90 7.93 23.64
N ARG A 178 -13.06 7.34 22.79
CA ARG A 178 -12.02 6.39 23.16
C ARG A 178 -10.92 7.12 23.92
N LYS A 179 -10.39 6.41 24.91
CA LYS A 179 -9.21 6.81 25.67
C LYS A 179 -7.97 6.18 25.05
N ASP A 180 -6.83 6.80 25.31
CA ASP A 180 -5.53 6.25 24.97
C ASP A 180 -5.39 4.81 25.48
N ALA A 181 -4.67 4.00 24.72
CA ALA A 181 -4.47 2.59 25.05
C ALA A 181 -3.07 2.12 24.65
N ASP A 182 -2.50 1.27 25.49
CA ASP A 182 -1.20 0.64 25.31
C ASP A 182 -1.38 -0.80 24.84
N PHE A 183 -0.58 -1.19 23.86
CA PHE A 183 -0.58 -2.51 23.24
C PHE A 183 0.83 -3.08 23.38
N PHE A 184 1.04 -3.94 24.39
CA PHE A 184 2.38 -4.46 24.71
C PHE A 184 2.68 -5.72 23.91
N VAL A 185 3.92 -5.82 23.40
CA VAL A 185 4.39 -6.99 22.62
C VAL A 185 4.18 -8.31 23.39
N LYS A 186 4.42 -8.30 24.71
CA LYS A 186 4.28 -9.48 25.59
C LYS A 186 2.86 -10.05 25.66
N ASP A 187 1.85 -9.26 25.34
CA ASP A 187 0.45 -9.67 25.38
C ASP A 187 0.07 -10.47 24.11
N TYR A 188 0.98 -10.53 23.13
CA TYR A 188 0.83 -11.23 21.86
C TYR A 188 1.78 -12.42 21.79
N LEU A 189 1.28 -13.53 21.26
CA LEU A 189 2.05 -14.77 21.19
C LEU A 189 3.28 -14.66 20.27
N ASP A 190 3.36 -13.70 19.32
CA ASP A 190 4.34 -13.83 18.23
C ASP A 190 4.93 -12.58 17.49
N ASN A 191 4.75 -11.30 17.86
CA ASN A 191 5.63 -10.17 17.41
C ASN A 191 5.11 -8.76 17.78
N ALA A 192 5.95 -7.74 17.52
CA ALA A 192 5.62 -6.31 17.64
C ALA A 192 4.79 -5.73 16.49
N VAL A 193 4.56 -6.48 15.40
CA VAL A 193 3.72 -6.03 14.28
C VAL A 193 2.25 -6.11 14.69
N SER A 194 1.85 -7.21 15.34
CA SER A 194 0.49 -7.40 15.84
C SER A 194 0.08 -6.34 16.86
N CYS A 195 0.99 -5.89 17.73
CA CYS A 195 0.65 -4.83 18.67
C CYS A 195 0.54 -3.44 18.01
N TYR A 196 1.29 -3.18 16.93
CA TYR A 196 1.08 -1.97 16.12
C TYR A 196 -0.25 -2.01 15.36
N GLU A 197 -0.57 -3.13 14.70
CA GLU A 197 -1.82 -3.31 13.96
C GLU A 197 -3.04 -3.12 14.85
N ASP A 198 -3.00 -3.66 16.07
CA ASP A 198 -4.08 -3.48 17.04
C ASP A 198 -4.18 -2.03 17.55
N ALA A 199 -3.05 -1.38 17.82
CA ALA A 199 -3.03 0.03 18.18
C ALA A 199 -3.61 0.92 17.06
N PHE A 200 -3.24 0.62 15.81
CA PHE A 200 -3.76 1.30 14.63
C PHE A 200 -5.25 1.02 14.43
N ALA A 201 -5.69 -0.23 14.46
CA ALA A 201 -7.09 -0.61 14.32
C ALA A 201 -7.97 0.01 15.41
N TYR A 202 -7.45 0.10 16.64
CA TYR A 202 -8.11 0.79 17.74
C TYR A 202 -8.28 2.29 17.49
N GLY A 203 -7.29 2.95 16.89
CA GLY A 203 -7.42 4.33 16.44
C GLY A 203 -8.34 4.51 15.24
N ASN A 204 -8.15 3.69 14.21
CA ASN A 204 -8.84 3.80 12.92
C ASN A 204 -10.34 3.55 13.02
N THR A 205 -10.78 2.68 13.95
CA THR A 205 -12.21 2.41 14.20
C THR A 205 -12.88 3.43 15.13
N SER A 206 -12.18 4.52 15.49
CA SER A 206 -12.74 5.66 16.22
C SER A 206 -13.22 6.77 15.27
N SER A 207 -13.94 7.78 15.78
CA SER A 207 -14.18 9.03 15.06
C SER A 207 -13.14 10.12 15.38
N GLN A 208 -12.25 9.86 16.33
CA GLN A 208 -11.30 10.83 16.86
C GLN A 208 -10.04 10.88 16.00
N LYS A 209 -9.33 12.00 16.09
CA LYS A 209 -7.95 12.05 15.61
C LYS A 209 -7.06 11.26 16.57
N PHE A 210 -6.14 10.47 16.04
CA PHE A 210 -5.25 9.62 16.84
C PHE A 210 -3.84 9.59 16.28
N LYS A 211 -2.86 9.19 17.09
CA LYS A 211 -1.50 8.88 16.65
C LYS A 211 -1.00 7.63 17.37
N ILE A 212 -0.02 6.94 16.76
CA ILE A 212 0.59 5.75 17.35
C ILE A 212 2.04 6.07 17.70
N GLU A 213 2.43 5.82 18.95
CA GLU A 213 3.79 6.05 19.43
C GLU A 213 4.39 4.74 19.97
N PRO A 214 5.68 4.45 19.72
CA PRO A 214 6.34 3.30 20.33
C PRO A 214 6.52 3.52 21.84
N ILE A 215 6.34 2.45 22.62
CA ILE A 215 6.67 2.41 24.04
C ILE A 215 8.05 1.76 24.18
N ILE A 216 9.02 2.51 24.69
CA ILE A 216 10.41 2.06 24.83
C ILE A 216 10.77 2.00 26.32
N GLU A 217 11.26 0.86 26.78
CA GLU A 217 11.79 0.67 28.14
C GLU A 217 13.18 0.01 28.04
N LYS A 218 14.19 0.57 28.74
CA LYS A 218 15.57 0.07 28.73
C LYS A 218 16.12 -0.18 27.31
N GLU A 219 15.91 0.77 26.41
CA GLU A 219 16.32 0.71 24.99
C GLU A 219 15.65 -0.39 24.16
N GLN A 220 14.68 -1.11 24.72
CA GLN A 220 13.88 -2.11 24.02
C GLN A 220 12.47 -1.56 23.78
N MET A 221 11.97 -1.72 22.55
CA MET A 221 10.57 -1.44 22.25
C MET A 221 9.70 -2.55 22.84
N ILE A 222 8.78 -2.17 23.71
CA ILE A 222 7.92 -3.09 24.48
C ILE A 222 6.45 -3.05 24.05
N GLY A 223 6.08 -2.15 23.14
CA GLY A 223 4.72 -2.00 22.65
C GLY A 223 4.50 -0.72 21.85
N TYR A 224 3.23 -0.44 21.56
CA TYR A 224 2.78 0.82 20.96
C TYR A 224 1.63 1.41 21.77
N ARG A 225 1.54 2.73 21.80
CA ARG A 225 0.44 3.49 22.41
C ARG A 225 -0.37 4.16 21.32
N CYS A 226 -1.67 3.93 21.31
CA CYS A 226 -2.63 4.74 20.57
C CYS A 226 -3.05 5.92 21.45
N ILE A 227 -2.80 7.14 20.98
CA ILE A 227 -3.14 8.39 21.67
C ILE A 227 -4.23 9.07 20.88
N PHE A 228 -5.29 9.55 21.54
CA PHE A 228 -6.32 10.36 20.92
C PHE A 228 -6.14 11.84 21.20
N LYS A 229 -6.52 12.66 20.22
CA LYS A 229 -6.52 14.10 20.39
C LYS A 229 -7.67 14.47 21.29
N GLU A 230 -7.38 15.17 22.38
CA GLU A 230 -8.44 15.75 23.22
C GLU A 230 -9.23 16.76 22.37
N GLU A 231 -10.57 16.63 22.39
CA GLU A 231 -11.50 17.56 21.75
C GLU A 231 -11.76 18.80 22.60
#